data_AF-A0A955V341-F1
#
_entry.id   AF-A0A955V341-F1
#
_cell.length_a   1.000
_cell.length_b   1.000
_cell.length_c   1.000
_cell.angle_alpha   90.00
_cell.angle_beta   90.00
_cell.angle_gamma   90.00
#
_symmetry.space_group_name_H-M   'P 1'
#
loop_
_entity.id
_entity.type
_entity.pdbx_description
1 polymer ?
#
loop_
_entity_poly.entity_id
_entity_poly.type
_entity_poly.pdbx_seq_one_letter_code
_entity_poly.pdbx_strand_id
1 'polypeptide(L)'
;MPTARRRAPSSPIPTARASSRAARAALLALLLALAACFAGADRARTPASMATEPSDAAAAAAARAPTVVVLSLDGVRFDMLERSDLPAFARLRREGARAARLLPPFPSLTFPSHVTVATGAPADVHGIVANRFRDRARDEEFDYGADASWIDAEPLWVAAERQGVRAAVFFWVGSETDWRGAGATYRMRPFDSKVPESAKVDRILAWLDLPPGERPQLVMAWWHGADHAGHEHGPASPEVAAALRAQDAQLGRLLAGLDARGAWAATTLVVVSDHGMIDAGSPIDVGAALRAAGVRARVVHAGAVAHVHLDSPGSEEAARAVAALAGIDGVAAYARDDLPPRLRYAHPSRVGDVVVVAGPTRVLTSARGGLARVLGG
;
A
#
# COMPACT_ATOMS: atom_id res chain seq x y z
N MET A 1 30.77 -47.04 -14.18
CA MET A 1 30.10 -47.69 -13.03
C MET A 1 29.47 -46.62 -12.14
N PRO A 2 28.16 -46.36 -12.24
CA PRO A 2 27.43 -45.50 -11.31
C PRO A 2 26.49 -46.35 -10.44
N THR A 3 26.64 -46.25 -9.11
CA THR A 3 25.78 -46.94 -8.15
C THR A 3 24.46 -46.20 -7.97
N ALA A 4 23.40 -46.79 -8.52
CA ALA A 4 22.01 -46.38 -8.34
C ALA A 4 21.55 -46.63 -6.89
N ARG A 5 21.09 -45.57 -6.19
CA ARG A 5 20.33 -45.73 -4.94
C ARG A 5 18.86 -45.99 -5.27
N ARG A 6 18.45 -47.24 -5.08
CA ARG A 6 17.06 -47.71 -5.11
C ARG A 6 16.26 -47.10 -3.96
N ARG A 7 15.06 -46.61 -4.28
CA ARG A 7 13.98 -46.27 -3.34
C ARG A 7 13.48 -47.55 -2.66
N ALA A 8 13.27 -47.49 -1.35
CA ALA A 8 12.53 -48.50 -0.58
C ALA A 8 11.05 -48.08 -0.45
N PRO A 9 10.08 -49.00 -0.58
CA PRO A 9 8.66 -48.74 -0.35
C PRO A 9 8.20 -49.30 1.02
N SER A 10 7.33 -48.58 1.73
CA SER A 10 6.39 -49.04 2.80
C SER A 10 5.92 -47.81 3.59
N SER A 11 4.67 -47.59 3.99
CA SER A 11 3.45 -48.41 4.09
C SER A 11 2.21 -47.52 3.98
N PRO A 12 1.03 -48.06 3.62
CA PRO A 12 -0.22 -47.30 3.56
C PRO A 12 -0.74 -46.95 4.95
N ILE A 13 -1.28 -45.73 5.09
CA ILE A 13 -1.99 -45.24 6.28
C ILE A 13 -3.32 -45.99 6.41
N PRO A 14 -3.68 -46.54 7.57
CA PRO A 14 -4.92 -47.29 7.75
C PRO A 14 -6.14 -46.36 7.74
N THR A 15 -7.11 -46.65 6.88
CA THR A 15 -8.44 -46.03 6.91
C THR A 15 -9.32 -46.76 7.92
N ALA A 16 -9.47 -46.20 9.11
CA ALA A 16 -10.45 -46.67 10.08
C ALA A 16 -11.86 -46.20 9.68
N ARG A 17 -12.64 -47.11 9.09
CA ARG A 17 -14.10 -47.05 9.13
C ARG A 17 -14.61 -48.23 9.96
N ALA A 18 -15.02 -47.96 11.19
CA ALA A 18 -16.09 -48.69 11.85
C ALA A 18 -16.71 -47.85 12.99
N SER A 19 -18.01 -47.59 12.84
CA SER A 19 -19.06 -47.35 13.83
C SER A 19 -18.74 -46.61 15.14
N SER A 20 -19.58 -45.63 15.49
CA SER A 20 -20.43 -45.82 16.68
C SER A 20 -21.60 -44.84 16.71
N ARG A 21 -22.82 -45.38 16.66
CA ARG A 21 -24.03 -44.68 17.12
C ARG A 21 -23.88 -44.19 18.59
N ALA A 22 -22.92 -44.76 19.33
CA ALA A 22 -22.57 -44.36 20.69
C ALA A 22 -21.96 -42.95 20.79
N ALA A 23 -21.12 -42.52 19.85
CA ALA A 23 -20.56 -41.16 19.87
C ALA A 23 -21.62 -40.07 19.62
N ARG A 24 -22.64 -40.36 18.80
CA ARG A 24 -23.79 -39.46 18.58
C ARG A 24 -24.76 -39.45 19.76
N ALA A 25 -24.95 -40.59 20.44
CA ALA A 25 -25.79 -40.65 21.64
C ALA A 25 -25.15 -39.91 22.84
N ALA A 26 -23.83 -39.97 23.00
CA ALA A 26 -23.11 -39.24 24.04
C ALA A 26 -23.15 -37.71 23.84
N LEU A 27 -23.08 -37.25 22.58
CA LEU A 27 -23.17 -35.81 22.26
C LEU A 27 -24.59 -35.26 22.47
N LEU A 28 -25.64 -36.05 22.19
CA LEU A 28 -27.03 -35.63 22.40
C LEU A 28 -27.40 -35.59 23.90
N ALA A 29 -26.87 -36.52 24.70
CA ALA A 29 -27.04 -36.50 26.16
C ALA A 29 -26.33 -35.30 26.81
N LEU A 30 -25.17 -34.89 26.30
CA LEU A 30 -24.44 -33.71 26.79
C LEU A 30 -25.18 -32.40 26.44
N LEU A 31 -25.81 -32.32 25.26
CA LEU A 31 -26.60 -31.16 24.84
C LEU A 31 -27.93 -31.02 25.62
N LEU A 32 -28.58 -32.14 25.98
CA LEU A 32 -29.79 -32.13 26.81
C LEU A 32 -29.49 -31.80 28.29
N ALA A 33 -28.34 -32.22 28.82
CA ALA A 33 -27.91 -31.86 30.18
C ALA A 33 -27.56 -30.36 30.30
N LEU A 34 -26.98 -29.75 29.26
CA LEU A 34 -26.71 -28.30 29.21
C LEU A 34 -28.00 -27.47 29.08
N ALA A 35 -29.02 -27.96 28.39
CA ALA A 35 -30.33 -27.31 28.31
C ALA A 35 -31.09 -27.35 29.65
N ALA A 36 -30.88 -28.39 30.47
CA ALA A 36 -31.52 -28.52 31.79
C ALA A 36 -30.87 -27.61 32.86
N CYS A 37 -29.62 -27.19 32.69
CA CYS A 37 -28.93 -26.28 33.62
C CYS A 37 -29.34 -24.80 33.48
N PHE A 38 -30.09 -24.42 32.45
CA PHE A 38 -30.62 -23.05 32.29
C PHE A 38 -32.11 -22.91 32.63
N ALA A 39 -32.77 -23.98 33.07
CA ALA A 39 -34.20 -23.99 33.37
C ALA A 39 -34.57 -23.73 34.85
N GLY A 40 -33.59 -23.42 35.71
CA GLY A 40 -33.81 -23.28 37.15
C GLY A 40 -32.91 -22.26 37.82
N ALA A 41 -33.14 -20.97 37.57
CA ALA A 41 -32.66 -19.90 38.43
C ALA A 41 -33.67 -18.74 38.42
N ASP A 42 -34.35 -18.61 39.54
CA ASP A 42 -35.10 -17.48 40.08
C ASP A 42 -35.90 -16.53 39.17
N ARG A 43 -37.22 -16.60 39.36
CA ARG A 43 -38.13 -15.46 39.20
C ARG A 43 -37.87 -14.43 40.30
N ALA A 44 -36.74 -13.73 40.24
CA ALA A 44 -36.62 -12.43 40.89
C ALA A 44 -37.28 -11.38 39.99
N ARG A 45 -38.26 -10.64 40.54
CA ARG A 45 -38.84 -9.47 39.88
C ARG A 45 -37.73 -8.46 39.59
N THR A 46 -37.23 -8.42 38.36
CA THR A 46 -36.50 -7.27 37.86
C THR A 46 -37.45 -6.07 37.87
N PRO A 47 -37.07 -4.93 38.48
CA PRO A 47 -37.79 -3.70 38.19
C PRO A 47 -37.68 -3.48 36.68
N ALA A 48 -38.77 -3.03 36.06
CA ALA A 48 -38.76 -2.69 34.64
C ALA A 48 -37.61 -1.70 34.41
N SER A 49 -36.50 -2.20 33.89
CA SER A 49 -35.46 -1.36 33.32
C SER A 49 -36.14 -0.70 32.15
N MET A 50 -36.36 0.61 32.25
CA MET A 50 -36.68 1.40 31.08
C MET A 50 -35.52 1.20 30.12
N ALA A 51 -35.69 0.27 29.18
CA ALA A 51 -34.88 0.23 27.99
C ALA A 51 -35.13 1.58 27.31
N THR A 52 -34.22 2.52 27.53
CA THR A 52 -34.17 3.75 26.75
C THR A 52 -34.08 3.30 25.30
N GLU A 53 -35.13 3.58 24.53
CA GLU A 53 -35.08 3.36 23.08
C GLU A 53 -33.82 4.04 22.53
N PRO A 54 -33.14 3.43 21.54
CA PRO A 54 -31.99 4.07 20.92
C PRO A 54 -32.43 5.45 20.47
N SER A 55 -31.72 6.49 20.91
CA SER A 55 -31.95 7.86 20.40
C SER A 55 -32.01 7.84 18.87
N ASP A 56 -32.83 8.70 18.27
CA ASP A 56 -32.92 8.84 16.80
C ASP A 56 -31.54 8.96 16.13
N ALA A 57 -30.55 9.53 16.83
CA ALA A 57 -29.16 9.60 16.37
C ALA A 57 -28.44 8.24 16.35
N ALA A 58 -28.68 7.37 17.33
CA ALA A 58 -28.13 6.02 17.39
C ALA A 58 -28.79 5.09 16.35
N ALA A 59 -30.11 5.23 16.16
CA ALA A 59 -30.85 4.53 15.10
C ALA A 59 -30.42 5.01 13.70
N ALA A 60 -30.23 6.32 13.50
CA ALA A 60 -29.73 6.89 12.25
C ALA A 60 -28.26 6.50 11.97
N ALA A 61 -27.42 6.38 13.00
CA ALA A 61 -26.05 5.88 12.87
C ALA A 61 -26.01 4.39 12.50
N ALA A 62 -26.89 3.57 13.09
CA ALA A 62 -27.05 2.15 12.76
C ALA A 62 -27.63 1.91 11.34
N ALA A 63 -28.35 2.89 10.79
CA ALA A 63 -28.87 2.86 9.41
C ALA A 63 -27.87 3.33 8.34
N ARG A 64 -26.66 3.79 8.72
CA ARG A 64 -25.63 4.17 7.75
C ARG A 64 -25.00 2.91 7.14
N ALA A 65 -24.93 2.86 5.81
CA ALA A 65 -24.17 1.83 5.11
C ALA A 65 -22.69 1.87 5.55
N PRO A 66 -22.02 0.71 5.71
CA PRO A 66 -20.60 0.68 6.08
C PRO A 66 -19.75 1.47 5.08
N THR A 67 -18.88 2.33 5.62
CA THR A 67 -17.92 3.15 4.88
C THR A 67 -16.50 2.83 5.32
N VAL A 68 -15.58 2.68 4.36
CA VAL A 68 -14.15 2.57 4.60
C VAL A 68 -13.47 3.84 4.09
N VAL A 69 -12.70 4.49 4.96
CA VAL A 69 -11.86 5.64 4.62
C VAL A 69 -10.40 5.19 4.69
N VAL A 70 -9.68 5.25 3.58
CA VAL A 70 -8.26 4.95 3.47
C VAL A 70 -7.49 6.25 3.31
N LEU A 71 -6.65 6.58 4.27
CA LEU A 71 -5.74 7.72 4.22
C LEU A 71 -4.31 7.21 4.04
N SER A 72 -3.65 7.64 2.98
CA SER A 72 -2.22 7.38 2.77
C SER A 72 -1.43 8.64 3.09
N LEU A 73 -0.47 8.55 4.01
CA LEU A 73 0.49 9.62 4.28
C LEU A 73 1.80 9.28 3.59
N ASP A 74 2.20 10.11 2.63
CA ASP A 74 3.40 9.89 1.83
C ASP A 74 4.68 9.91 2.68
N GLY A 75 5.56 8.92 2.50
CA GLY A 75 6.90 8.87 3.08
C GLY A 75 6.97 8.82 4.62
N VAL A 76 5.92 8.32 5.29
CA VAL A 76 5.88 8.20 6.76
C VAL A 76 6.34 6.82 7.20
N ARG A 77 7.64 6.71 7.51
CA ARG A 77 8.23 5.48 8.05
C ARG A 77 7.64 5.14 9.43
N PHE A 78 7.50 3.84 9.71
CA PHE A 78 6.82 3.29 10.89
C PHE A 78 7.28 3.86 12.25
N ASP A 79 8.54 4.30 12.36
CA ASP A 79 9.16 4.81 13.59
C ASP A 79 9.13 6.34 13.70
N MET A 80 8.78 7.07 12.62
CA MET A 80 8.73 8.53 12.64
C MET A 80 7.65 9.08 13.58
N LEU A 81 6.52 8.37 13.66
CA LEU A 81 5.40 8.74 14.54
C LEU A 81 5.76 8.64 16.03
N GLU A 82 6.79 7.88 16.39
CA GLU A 82 7.22 7.74 17.80
C GLU A 82 8.15 8.88 18.25
N ARG A 83 8.58 9.75 17.34
CA ARG A 83 9.58 10.82 17.61
C ARG A 83 8.95 12.14 18.02
N SER A 84 7.62 12.26 17.93
CA SER A 84 6.89 13.48 18.19
C SER A 84 5.67 13.19 19.06
N ASP A 85 5.22 14.19 19.81
CA ASP A 85 3.91 14.15 20.45
C ASP A 85 2.82 14.39 19.40
N LEU A 86 2.03 13.34 19.13
CA LEU A 86 1.04 13.26 18.06
C LEU A 86 -0.27 12.71 18.64
N PRO A 87 -1.10 13.55 19.30
CA PRO A 87 -2.26 13.10 20.06
C PRO A 87 -3.35 12.42 19.21
N ALA A 88 -3.55 12.81 17.95
CA ALA A 88 -4.55 12.16 17.09
C ALA A 88 -4.10 10.77 16.67
N PHE A 89 -2.83 10.59 16.30
CA PHE A 89 -2.25 9.26 16.05
C PHE A 89 -2.23 8.40 17.32
N ALA A 90 -1.92 8.99 18.48
CA ALA A 90 -1.96 8.30 19.77
C ALA A 90 -3.37 7.82 20.12
N ARG A 91 -4.39 8.62 19.80
CA ARG A 91 -5.80 8.23 19.92
C ARG A 91 -6.13 7.04 19.02
N LEU A 92 -5.78 7.08 17.73
CA LEU A 92 -5.99 5.95 16.82
C LEU A 92 -5.34 4.66 17.33
N ARG A 93 -4.12 4.75 17.88
CA ARG A 93 -3.42 3.60 18.45
C ARG A 93 -4.13 3.03 19.68
N ARG A 94 -4.73 3.88 20.52
CA ARG A 94 -5.42 3.48 21.75
C ARG A 94 -6.80 2.88 21.48
N GLU A 95 -7.53 3.45 20.52
CA GLU A 95 -8.93 3.10 20.24
C GLU A 95 -9.09 2.12 19.06
N GLY A 96 -8.03 1.91 18.28
CA GLY A 96 -8.02 1.03 17.11
C GLY A 96 -6.97 -0.08 17.19
N ALA A 97 -6.51 -0.52 16.01
CA ALA A 97 -5.47 -1.53 15.86
C ALA A 97 -4.26 -0.95 15.12
N ARG A 98 -3.05 -1.39 15.47
CA ARG A 98 -1.81 -0.96 14.83
C ARG A 98 -0.92 -2.17 14.53
N ALA A 99 -0.47 -2.27 13.28
CA ALA A 99 0.63 -3.15 12.90
C ALA A 99 1.98 -2.54 13.32
N ALA A 100 2.96 -3.39 13.66
CA ALA A 100 4.30 -2.93 14.03
C ALA A 100 4.98 -2.14 12.88
N ARG A 101 4.75 -2.55 11.64
CA ARG A 101 5.15 -1.87 10.41
C ARG A 101 4.35 -2.40 9.22
N LEU A 102 4.22 -1.59 8.17
CA LEU A 102 3.78 -2.04 6.84
C LEU A 102 5.03 -2.29 5.98
N LEU A 103 5.06 -3.40 5.25
CA LEU A 103 6.13 -3.67 4.29
C LEU A 103 5.71 -3.12 2.92
N PRO A 104 6.40 -2.12 2.36
CA PRO A 104 6.08 -1.62 1.04
C PRO A 104 6.42 -2.65 -0.05
N PRO A 105 5.81 -2.57 -1.24
CA PRO A 105 6.26 -3.35 -2.39
C PRO A 105 7.66 -2.91 -2.82
N PHE A 106 8.30 -3.71 -3.67
CA PHE A 106 9.52 -3.30 -4.34
C PHE A 106 9.20 -2.70 -5.72
N PRO A 107 9.79 -1.54 -6.09
CA PRO A 107 10.54 -0.63 -5.23
C PRO A 107 9.62 0.18 -4.31
N SER A 108 10.17 0.60 -3.17
CA SER A 108 9.54 1.47 -2.16
C SER A 108 9.42 2.92 -2.65
N LEU A 109 8.69 3.11 -3.75
CA LEU A 109 8.42 4.41 -4.38
C LEU A 109 6.93 4.73 -4.34
N THR A 110 6.60 6.03 -4.38
CA THR A 110 5.23 6.53 -4.28
C THR A 110 4.25 5.88 -5.23
N PHE A 111 4.52 5.88 -6.54
CA PHE A 111 3.54 5.40 -7.52
C PHE A 111 3.34 3.88 -7.48
N PRO A 112 4.40 3.04 -7.51
CA PRO A 112 4.24 1.60 -7.33
C PRO A 112 3.52 1.22 -6.03
N SER A 113 3.86 1.90 -4.93
CA SER A 113 3.29 1.59 -3.62
C SER A 113 1.81 1.97 -3.51
N HIS A 114 1.43 3.16 -3.96
CA HIS A 114 0.02 3.56 -3.99
C HIS A 114 -0.81 2.69 -4.92
N VAL A 115 -0.27 2.27 -6.07
CA VAL A 115 -1.00 1.38 -6.99
C VAL A 115 -1.09 -0.04 -6.42
N THR A 116 -0.08 -0.52 -5.69
CA THR A 116 -0.18 -1.77 -4.92
C THR A 116 -1.29 -1.69 -3.88
N VAL A 117 -1.38 -0.61 -3.10
CA VAL A 117 -2.47 -0.43 -2.12
C VAL A 117 -3.84 -0.36 -2.81
N ALA A 118 -3.92 0.26 -3.99
CA ALA A 118 -5.16 0.36 -4.75
C ALA A 118 -5.59 -0.95 -5.42
N THR A 119 -4.68 -1.89 -5.70
CA THR A 119 -5.00 -3.08 -6.52
C THR A 119 -4.80 -4.40 -5.78
N GLY A 120 -4.06 -4.39 -4.67
CA GLY A 120 -3.57 -5.60 -3.99
C GLY A 120 -2.53 -6.38 -4.81
N ALA A 121 -2.10 -5.85 -5.96
CA ALA A 121 -1.18 -6.50 -6.88
C ALA A 121 0.24 -5.91 -6.75
N PRO A 122 1.31 -6.68 -6.97
CA PRO A 122 2.67 -6.15 -7.06
C PRO A 122 2.99 -5.53 -8.43
N ALA A 123 4.17 -4.91 -8.54
CA ALA A 123 4.63 -4.18 -9.73
C ALA A 123 4.68 -5.00 -11.01
N ASP A 124 5.03 -6.29 -10.94
CA ASP A 124 5.00 -7.20 -12.09
C ASP A 124 3.58 -7.49 -12.63
N VAL A 125 2.53 -7.20 -11.84
CA VAL A 125 1.12 -7.41 -12.21
C VAL A 125 0.40 -6.10 -12.51
N HIS A 126 0.53 -5.07 -11.67
CA HIS A 126 -0.15 -3.79 -11.93
C HIS A 126 0.59 -2.88 -12.93
N GLY A 127 1.85 -3.20 -13.23
CA GLY A 127 2.63 -2.58 -14.31
C GLY A 127 3.26 -1.22 -13.99
N ILE A 128 2.90 -0.54 -12.90
CA ILE A 128 3.60 0.66 -12.43
C ILE A 128 4.90 0.29 -11.69
N VAL A 129 6.01 0.23 -12.41
CA VAL A 129 7.30 -0.27 -11.88
C VAL A 129 8.18 0.81 -11.24
N ALA A 130 7.87 2.08 -11.44
CA ALA A 130 8.59 3.23 -10.90
C ALA A 130 7.74 4.51 -11.07
N ASN A 131 8.16 5.63 -10.47
CA ASN A 131 7.57 6.95 -10.75
C ASN A 131 7.88 7.42 -12.18
N ARG A 132 8.96 6.88 -12.79
CA ARG A 132 9.40 7.10 -14.17
C ARG A 132 9.90 5.81 -14.79
N PHE A 133 9.41 5.44 -15.97
CA PHE A 133 9.89 4.27 -16.72
C PHE A 133 9.51 4.36 -18.20
N ARG A 134 10.16 3.55 -19.04
CA ARG A 134 9.80 3.37 -20.45
C ARG A 134 8.99 2.10 -20.62
N ASP A 135 7.88 2.16 -21.35
CA ASP A 135 7.17 0.97 -21.83
C ASP A 135 7.56 0.68 -23.27
N ARG A 136 8.33 -0.39 -23.48
CA ARG A 136 8.80 -0.81 -24.81
C ARG A 136 7.69 -1.29 -25.73
N ALA A 137 6.56 -1.74 -25.18
CA ALA A 137 5.44 -2.22 -25.99
C ALA A 137 4.57 -1.06 -26.49
N ARG A 138 4.48 0.03 -25.73
CA ARG A 138 3.78 1.26 -26.12
C ARG A 138 4.67 2.24 -26.89
N ASP A 139 5.98 2.10 -26.77
CA ASP A 139 6.98 3.07 -27.19
C ASP A 139 6.75 4.47 -26.58
N GLU A 140 6.38 4.48 -25.30
CA GLU A 140 6.03 5.66 -24.53
C GLU A 140 6.79 5.70 -23.20
N GLU A 141 6.87 6.89 -22.61
CA GLU A 141 7.44 7.11 -21.28
C GLU A 141 6.35 7.45 -20.29
N PHE A 142 6.40 6.79 -19.15
CA PHE A 142 5.64 7.17 -17.98
C PHE A 142 6.45 8.13 -17.12
N ASP A 143 5.89 9.29 -16.79
CA ASP A 143 6.49 10.27 -15.88
C ASP A 143 5.39 10.92 -15.03
N TYR A 144 5.23 10.45 -13.78
CA TYR A 144 4.15 10.88 -12.87
C TYR A 144 2.77 10.96 -13.54
N GLY A 145 2.46 10.01 -14.44
CA GLY A 145 1.26 10.04 -15.27
C GLY A 145 -0.04 9.82 -14.47
N ALA A 146 -1.06 10.62 -14.79
CA ALA A 146 -2.38 10.54 -14.16
C ALA A 146 -3.34 9.51 -14.78
N ASP A 147 -3.02 9.02 -15.98
CA ASP A 147 -3.93 8.16 -16.74
C ASP A 147 -3.97 6.72 -16.20
N ALA A 148 -5.16 6.28 -15.81
CA ALA A 148 -5.47 4.93 -15.37
C ALA A 148 -5.08 3.85 -16.40
N SER A 149 -4.97 4.19 -17.69
CA SER A 149 -4.60 3.23 -18.73
C SER A 149 -3.20 2.60 -18.52
N TRP A 150 -2.34 3.22 -17.71
CA TRP A 150 -1.04 2.68 -17.32
C TRP A 150 -1.12 1.57 -16.27
N ILE A 151 -2.25 1.40 -15.58
CA ILE A 151 -2.42 0.37 -14.56
C ILE A 151 -3.01 -0.88 -15.23
N ASP A 152 -2.32 -2.01 -15.13
CA ASP A 152 -2.76 -3.24 -15.80
C ASP A 152 -3.74 -4.09 -14.96
N ALA A 153 -3.80 -3.82 -13.65
CA ALA A 153 -4.68 -4.47 -12.67
C ALA A 153 -5.89 -3.59 -12.30
N GLU A 154 -7.00 -4.20 -11.89
CA GLU A 154 -8.23 -3.47 -11.51
C GLU A 154 -8.02 -2.69 -10.20
N PRO A 155 -8.23 -1.35 -10.19
CA PRO A 155 -8.19 -0.57 -8.96
C PRO A 155 -9.41 -0.81 -8.08
N LEU A 156 -9.24 -0.70 -6.76
CA LEU A 156 -10.25 -0.95 -5.74
C LEU A 156 -11.49 -0.08 -5.92
N TRP A 157 -11.33 1.19 -6.31
CA TRP A 157 -12.47 2.07 -6.59
C TRP A 157 -13.30 1.62 -7.78
N VAL A 158 -12.68 0.96 -8.77
CA VAL A 158 -13.42 0.39 -9.91
C VAL A 158 -14.12 -0.90 -9.51
N ALA A 159 -13.43 -1.78 -8.77
CA ALA A 159 -14.03 -3.01 -8.25
C ALA A 159 -15.24 -2.71 -7.35
N ALA A 160 -15.17 -1.64 -6.53
CA ALA A 160 -16.27 -1.16 -5.70
C ALA A 160 -17.46 -0.69 -6.55
N GLU A 161 -17.23 0.22 -7.51
CA GLU A 161 -18.31 0.79 -8.35
C GLU A 161 -19.04 -0.28 -9.16
N ARG A 162 -18.30 -1.26 -9.70
CA ARG A 162 -18.89 -2.41 -10.42
C ARG A 162 -19.81 -3.27 -9.55
N GLN A 163 -19.63 -3.23 -8.24
CA GLN A 163 -20.45 -3.94 -7.26
C GLN A 163 -21.52 -3.05 -6.63
N GLY A 164 -21.75 -1.86 -7.19
CA GLY A 164 -22.72 -0.89 -6.65
C GLY A 164 -22.25 -0.19 -5.38
N VAL A 165 -20.97 -0.30 -5.02
CA VAL A 165 -20.36 0.38 -3.87
C VAL A 165 -19.73 1.67 -4.37
N ARG A 166 -20.37 2.80 -4.04
CA ARG A 166 -19.92 4.11 -4.52
C ARG A 166 -18.56 4.50 -3.92
N ALA A 167 -17.64 4.98 -4.76
CA ALA A 167 -16.30 5.36 -4.38
C ALA A 167 -16.05 6.87 -4.53
N ALA A 168 -15.24 7.41 -3.62
CA ALA A 168 -14.70 8.75 -3.67
C ALA A 168 -13.17 8.69 -3.55
N VAL A 169 -12.45 9.34 -4.47
CA VAL A 169 -10.99 9.32 -4.49
C VAL A 169 -10.43 10.75 -4.51
N PHE A 170 -9.62 11.08 -3.50
CA PHE A 170 -8.89 12.34 -3.40
C PHE A 170 -7.42 12.08 -3.70
N PHE A 171 -7.02 12.33 -4.94
CA PHE A 171 -5.62 12.29 -5.41
C PHE A 171 -4.91 10.95 -5.21
N TRP A 172 -5.47 9.86 -5.73
CA TRP A 172 -4.76 8.59 -5.83
C TRP A 172 -4.19 8.37 -7.23
N VAL A 173 -3.04 7.72 -7.34
CA VAL A 173 -2.39 7.43 -8.64
C VAL A 173 -3.34 6.66 -9.56
N GLY A 174 -3.55 7.17 -10.77
CA GLY A 174 -4.45 6.59 -11.77
C GLY A 174 -5.94 6.82 -11.51
N SER A 175 -6.33 7.66 -10.54
CA SER A 175 -7.75 7.92 -10.24
C SER A 175 -8.38 9.00 -11.11
N GLU A 176 -7.60 9.78 -11.86
CA GLU A 176 -8.08 10.98 -12.57
C GLU A 176 -8.84 10.68 -13.88
N THR A 177 -8.63 9.48 -14.44
CA THR A 177 -9.32 8.98 -15.64
C THR A 177 -10.04 7.65 -15.35
N ASP A 178 -10.85 7.20 -16.30
CA ASP A 178 -11.52 5.90 -16.18
C ASP A 178 -10.58 4.76 -16.57
N TRP A 179 -10.50 3.76 -15.71
CA TRP A 179 -9.82 2.51 -16.00
C TRP A 179 -10.76 1.60 -16.78
N ARG A 180 -10.43 1.35 -18.06
CA ARG A 180 -11.21 0.48 -18.96
C ARG A 180 -12.72 0.79 -18.95
N GLY A 181 -13.05 2.09 -18.97
CA GLY A 181 -14.43 2.59 -19.01
C GLY A 181 -15.14 2.68 -17.67
N ALA A 182 -14.46 2.47 -16.54
CA ALA A 182 -15.04 2.63 -15.21
C ALA A 182 -14.09 3.40 -14.27
N GLY A 183 -14.64 4.16 -13.33
CA GLY A 183 -13.87 4.96 -12.37
C GLY A 183 -14.72 5.35 -11.17
N ALA A 184 -14.11 6.02 -10.19
CA ALA A 184 -14.83 6.47 -9.00
C ALA A 184 -15.91 7.50 -9.34
N THR A 185 -17.06 7.41 -8.67
CA THR A 185 -18.16 8.36 -8.81
C THR A 185 -17.71 9.77 -8.43
N TYR A 186 -16.96 9.91 -7.34
CA TYR A 186 -16.33 11.17 -6.97
C TYR A 186 -14.81 11.06 -7.11
N ARG A 187 -14.19 11.99 -7.83
CA ARG A 187 -12.74 12.05 -7.96
C ARG A 187 -12.24 13.48 -8.03
N MET A 188 -11.16 13.76 -7.30
CA MET A 188 -10.49 15.05 -7.36
C MET A 188 -9.45 15.03 -8.49
N ARG A 189 -9.55 15.99 -9.41
CA ARG A 189 -8.66 16.13 -10.56
C ARG A 189 -8.68 17.57 -11.11
N PRO A 190 -7.63 18.05 -11.78
CA PRO A 190 -6.32 17.39 -11.86
C PRO A 190 -5.62 17.32 -10.49
N PHE A 191 -4.63 16.45 -10.34
CA PHE A 191 -3.76 16.47 -9.15
C PHE A 191 -3.14 17.87 -8.94
N ASP A 192 -3.17 18.35 -7.71
CA ASP A 192 -2.50 19.59 -7.30
C ASP A 192 -1.89 19.43 -5.91
N SER A 193 -0.56 19.40 -5.86
CA SER A 193 0.22 19.30 -4.62
C SER A 193 0.11 20.53 -3.71
N LYS A 194 -0.57 21.60 -4.13
CA LYS A 194 -0.81 22.77 -3.28
C LYS A 194 -2.08 22.65 -2.45
N VAL A 195 -2.92 21.65 -2.70
CA VAL A 195 -4.16 21.45 -1.94
C VAL A 195 -3.83 20.96 -0.53
N PRO A 196 -4.12 21.75 0.53
CA PRO A 196 -3.75 21.38 1.88
C PRO A 196 -4.63 20.25 2.43
N GLU A 197 -4.12 19.50 3.41
CA GLU A 197 -4.86 18.44 4.11
C GLU A 197 -6.17 18.95 4.72
N SER A 198 -6.25 20.22 5.13
CA SER A 198 -7.50 20.80 5.64
C SER A 198 -8.65 20.72 4.64
N ALA A 199 -8.39 21.04 3.37
CA ALA A 199 -9.38 20.94 2.29
C ALA A 199 -9.72 19.47 1.98
N LYS A 200 -8.75 18.57 2.09
CA LYS A 200 -8.98 17.12 1.95
C LYS A 200 -9.90 16.59 3.05
N VAL A 201 -9.66 16.98 4.30
CA VAL A 201 -10.51 16.64 5.46
C VAL A 201 -11.92 17.19 5.28
N ASP A 202 -12.06 18.47 4.89
CA ASP A 202 -13.38 19.09 4.66
C ASP A 202 -14.17 18.33 3.60
N ARG A 203 -13.50 17.94 2.50
CA ARG A 203 -14.12 17.16 1.43
C ARG A 203 -14.54 15.76 1.90
N ILE A 204 -13.70 15.06 2.67
CA ILE A 204 -14.03 13.74 3.21
C ILE A 204 -15.27 13.83 4.11
N LEU A 205 -15.31 14.80 5.03
CA LEU A 205 -16.45 14.99 5.92
C LEU A 205 -17.72 15.36 5.12
N ALA A 206 -17.60 16.21 4.11
CA ALA A 206 -18.73 16.55 3.23
C ALA A 206 -19.26 15.33 2.45
N TRP A 207 -18.38 14.43 1.99
CA TRP A 207 -18.80 13.17 1.38
C TRP A 207 -19.57 12.28 2.38
N LEU A 208 -19.15 12.22 3.64
CA LEU A 208 -19.85 11.46 4.68
C LEU A 208 -21.22 12.05 5.06
N ASP A 209 -21.46 13.32 4.75
CA ASP A 209 -22.74 14.01 4.98
C ASP A 209 -23.74 13.87 3.83
N LEU A 210 -23.30 13.36 2.67
CA LEU A 210 -24.20 13.07 1.56
C LEU A 210 -25.33 12.12 1.97
N PRO A 211 -26.52 12.22 1.33
CA PRO A 211 -27.64 11.32 1.62
C PRO A 211 -27.27 9.86 1.30
N PRO A 212 -27.92 8.84 1.93
CA PRO A 212 -27.53 7.43 1.80
C PRO A 212 -27.38 6.93 0.36
N GLY A 213 -28.23 7.40 -0.55
CA GLY A 213 -28.20 7.03 -1.97
C GLY A 213 -27.09 7.69 -2.80
N GLU A 214 -26.37 8.68 -2.24
CA GLU A 214 -25.26 9.43 -2.88
C GLU A 214 -23.94 9.28 -2.12
N ARG A 215 -23.98 8.91 -0.83
CA ARG A 215 -22.79 8.78 0.01
C ARG A 215 -21.84 7.71 -0.52
N PRO A 216 -20.53 7.99 -0.64
CA PRO A 216 -19.54 6.97 -0.94
C PRO A 216 -19.33 6.04 0.27
N GLN A 217 -19.12 4.77 -0.04
CA GLN A 217 -18.80 3.71 0.93
C GLN A 217 -17.31 3.36 0.88
N LEU A 218 -16.59 3.75 -0.16
CA LEU A 218 -15.13 3.74 -0.20
C LEU A 218 -14.65 5.17 -0.38
N VAL A 219 -13.82 5.66 0.53
CA VAL A 219 -13.12 6.94 0.40
C VAL A 219 -11.63 6.65 0.44
N MET A 220 -10.87 7.07 -0.57
CA MET A 220 -9.41 6.95 -0.60
C MET A 220 -8.81 8.34 -0.75
N ALA A 221 -7.89 8.74 0.12
CA ALA A 221 -7.27 10.06 0.08
C ALA A 221 -5.76 10.01 0.33
N TRP A 222 -5.01 10.68 -0.54
CA TRP A 222 -3.57 10.90 -0.41
C TRP A 222 -3.26 12.20 0.34
N TRP A 223 -2.38 12.11 1.34
CA TRP A 223 -1.87 13.21 2.13
C TRP A 223 -0.37 13.34 1.90
N HIS A 224 0.15 14.58 1.96
CA HIS A 224 1.58 14.84 1.76
C HIS A 224 2.47 14.09 2.75
N GLY A 225 1.93 13.74 3.93
CA GLY A 225 2.68 13.03 4.95
C GLY A 225 3.91 13.81 5.40
N ALA A 226 5.07 13.16 5.32
CA ALA A 226 6.37 13.74 5.65
C ALA A 226 7.40 13.61 4.51
N ASP A 227 7.00 13.06 3.36
CA ASP A 227 7.88 12.75 2.24
C ASP A 227 8.71 13.96 1.79
N HIS A 228 8.04 15.08 1.45
CA HIS A 228 8.73 16.29 0.99
C HIS A 228 9.73 16.84 2.03
N ALA A 229 9.33 16.92 3.30
CA ALA A 229 10.24 17.40 4.36
C ALA A 229 11.42 16.43 4.57
N GLY A 230 11.17 15.13 4.52
CA GLY A 230 12.21 14.09 4.59
C GLY A 230 13.17 14.18 3.40
N HIS A 231 12.65 14.53 2.22
CA HIS A 231 13.42 14.72 1.01
C HIS A 231 14.39 15.91 1.09
N GLU A 232 13.93 17.04 1.65
CA GLU A 232 14.72 18.26 1.72
C GLU A 232 15.67 18.32 2.91
N HIS A 233 15.28 17.73 4.04
CA HIS A 233 15.97 17.92 5.33
C HIS A 233 16.43 16.61 5.99
N GLY A 234 16.05 15.45 5.46
CA GLY A 234 16.36 14.14 6.02
C GLY A 234 15.29 13.63 7.01
N PRO A 235 15.13 12.31 7.16
CA PRO A 235 14.04 11.68 7.93
C PRO A 235 14.05 11.95 9.44
N ALA A 236 15.14 12.46 10.00
CA ALA A 236 15.27 12.76 11.43
C ALA A 236 15.23 14.26 11.75
N SER A 237 14.90 15.10 10.77
CA SER A 237 14.96 16.55 10.91
C SER A 237 13.79 17.13 11.73
N PRO A 238 13.95 18.35 12.30
CA PRO A 238 12.84 19.06 12.94
C PRO A 238 11.71 19.44 11.96
N GLU A 239 12.01 19.61 10.66
CA GLU A 239 11.02 19.88 9.61
C GLU A 239 10.11 18.67 9.39
N VAL A 240 10.65 17.44 9.43
CA VAL A 240 9.83 16.22 9.43
C VAL A 240 8.92 16.17 10.65
N ALA A 241 9.43 16.50 11.84
CA ALA A 241 8.60 16.56 13.05
C ALA A 241 7.49 17.64 12.93
N ALA A 242 7.79 18.79 12.33
CA ALA A 242 6.81 19.84 12.08
C ALA A 242 5.74 19.39 11.07
N ALA A 243 6.14 18.74 9.98
CA ALA A 243 5.22 18.18 9.00
C ALA A 243 4.26 17.17 9.65
N LEU A 244 4.79 16.23 10.45
CA LEU A 244 3.97 15.23 11.15
C LEU A 244 3.00 15.85 12.15
N ARG A 245 3.38 16.92 12.86
CA ARG A 245 2.44 17.65 13.73
C ARG A 245 1.31 18.31 12.93
N ALA A 246 1.60 18.83 11.73
CA ALA A 246 0.56 19.37 10.85
C ALA A 246 -0.39 18.27 10.34
N GLN A 247 0.14 17.09 9.98
CA GLN A 247 -0.67 15.93 9.63
C GLN A 247 -1.55 15.47 10.81
N ASP A 248 -0.98 15.38 12.02
CA ASP A 248 -1.71 14.99 13.24
C ASP A 248 -2.85 15.97 13.57
N ALA A 249 -2.64 17.28 13.41
CA ALA A 249 -3.68 18.27 13.61
C ALA A 249 -4.88 18.06 12.64
N GLN A 250 -4.61 17.75 11.36
CA GLN A 250 -5.68 17.48 10.39
C GLN A 250 -6.34 16.12 10.62
N LEU A 251 -5.58 15.11 11.04
CA LEU A 251 -6.15 13.85 11.49
C LEU A 251 -7.08 14.07 12.69
N GLY A 252 -6.66 14.87 13.67
CA GLY A 252 -7.49 15.24 14.82
C GLY A 252 -8.80 15.90 14.42
N ARG A 253 -8.77 16.81 13.42
CA ARG A 253 -9.99 17.40 12.85
C ARG A 253 -10.91 16.35 12.21
N LEU A 254 -10.34 15.39 11.47
CA LEU A 254 -11.14 14.30 10.89
C LEU A 254 -11.78 13.43 11.98
N LEU A 255 -11.01 13.03 13.01
CA LEU A 255 -11.53 12.22 14.13
C LEU A 255 -12.65 12.94 14.87
N ALA A 256 -12.47 14.23 15.19
CA ALA A 256 -13.51 15.05 15.80
C ALA A 256 -14.74 15.20 14.89
N GLY A 257 -14.54 15.30 13.57
CA GLY A 257 -15.62 15.32 12.58
C GLY A 257 -16.42 14.02 12.54
N LEU A 258 -15.77 12.86 12.71
CA LEU A 258 -16.42 11.55 12.82
C LEU A 258 -17.19 11.41 14.14
N ASP A 259 -16.62 11.87 15.25
CA ASP A 259 -17.27 11.87 16.58
C ASP A 259 -18.56 12.69 16.56
N ALA A 260 -18.49 13.93 16.06
CA ALA A 260 -19.64 14.83 15.97
C ALA A 260 -20.79 14.26 15.13
N ARG A 261 -20.48 13.31 14.24
CA ARG A 261 -21.45 12.63 13.36
C ARG A 261 -21.92 11.29 13.92
N GLY A 262 -21.41 10.84 15.07
CA GLY A 262 -21.63 9.48 15.58
C GLY A 262 -21.25 8.41 14.55
N ALA A 263 -20.26 8.68 13.68
CA ALA A 263 -20.03 7.91 12.46
C ALA A 263 -19.28 6.59 12.69
N TRP A 264 -18.66 6.39 13.85
CA TRP A 264 -17.82 5.23 14.15
C TRP A 264 -18.55 3.89 14.08
N ALA A 265 -19.86 3.86 14.32
CA ALA A 265 -20.66 2.64 14.20
C ALA A 265 -20.68 2.05 12.78
N ALA A 266 -20.42 2.88 11.76
CA ALA A 266 -20.46 2.50 10.35
C ALA A 266 -19.17 2.85 9.58
N THR A 267 -18.17 3.47 10.22
CA THR A 267 -16.95 3.95 9.54
C THR A 267 -15.72 3.19 10.02
N THR A 268 -15.00 2.58 9.09
CA THR A 268 -13.64 2.08 9.32
C THR A 268 -12.63 3.07 8.74
N LEU A 269 -11.77 3.62 9.60
CA LEU A 269 -10.65 4.47 9.17
C LEU A 269 -9.36 3.66 9.12
N VAL A 270 -8.75 3.58 7.94
CA VAL A 270 -7.47 2.94 7.68
C VAL A 270 -6.45 4.02 7.38
N VAL A 271 -5.41 4.13 8.20
CA VAL A 271 -4.32 5.08 8.00
C VAL A 271 -3.04 4.30 7.68
N VAL A 272 -2.47 4.56 6.51
CA VAL A 272 -1.30 3.87 5.97
C VAL A 272 -0.27 4.86 5.47
N SER A 273 0.90 4.34 5.10
CA SER A 273 1.90 5.04 4.32
C SER A 273 2.33 4.12 3.18
N ASP A 274 2.80 4.70 2.10
CA ASP A 274 3.22 4.02 0.90
C ASP A 274 4.65 3.47 1.02
N HIS A 275 5.57 4.25 1.60
CA HIS A 275 6.95 3.84 1.88
C HIS A 275 7.56 4.56 3.08
N GLY A 276 8.83 4.23 3.37
CA GLY A 276 9.62 4.91 4.38
C GLY A 276 10.46 6.05 3.82
N MET A 277 11.45 6.46 4.60
CA MET A 277 12.48 7.39 4.17
C MET A 277 13.80 7.02 4.87
N ILE A 278 14.90 7.17 4.17
CA ILE A 278 16.26 6.96 4.69
C ILE A 278 17.16 8.13 4.28
N ASP A 279 18.25 8.34 5.01
CA ASP A 279 19.25 9.33 4.61
C ASP A 279 19.90 8.93 3.28
N ALA A 280 20.02 9.90 2.38
CA ALA A 280 20.80 9.76 1.16
C ALA A 280 22.29 9.85 1.48
N GLY A 281 23.05 8.81 1.13
CA GLY A 281 24.51 8.84 1.17
C GLY A 281 25.09 9.11 -0.21
N SER A 282 26.20 8.44 -0.54
CA SER A 282 27.00 8.80 -1.72
C SER A 282 26.29 8.47 -3.04
N PRO A 283 26.32 9.38 -4.03
CA PRO A 283 25.77 9.14 -5.35
C PRO A 283 26.62 8.16 -6.17
N ILE A 284 25.96 7.36 -6.99
CA ILE A 284 26.52 6.42 -7.95
C ILE A 284 26.03 6.80 -9.35
N ASP A 285 26.98 7.10 -10.24
CA ASP A 285 26.70 7.38 -11.65
C ASP A 285 26.75 6.06 -12.44
N VAL A 286 25.57 5.45 -12.59
CA VAL A 286 25.38 4.18 -13.34
C VAL A 286 25.83 4.36 -14.78
N GLY A 287 25.54 5.50 -15.40
CA GLY A 287 25.92 5.79 -16.78
C GLY A 287 27.44 5.86 -16.96
N ALA A 288 28.16 6.46 -16.02
CA ALA A 288 29.62 6.53 -16.05
C ALA A 288 30.26 5.14 -15.96
N ALA A 289 29.75 4.27 -15.10
CA ALA A 289 30.23 2.90 -14.97
C ALA A 289 30.04 2.09 -16.27
N LEU A 290 28.85 2.20 -16.89
CA LEU A 290 28.56 1.54 -18.17
C LEU A 290 29.45 2.07 -19.30
N ARG A 291 29.64 3.39 -19.41
CA ARG A 291 30.54 4.00 -20.41
C ARG A 291 31.98 3.55 -20.23
N ALA A 292 32.49 3.49 -19.00
CA ALA A 292 33.84 3.01 -18.72
C ALA A 292 34.05 1.54 -19.14
N ALA A 293 32.99 0.73 -19.05
CA ALA A 293 32.98 -0.64 -19.53
C ALA A 293 32.72 -0.77 -21.04
N GLY A 294 32.49 0.32 -21.76
CA GLY A 294 32.18 0.34 -23.20
C GLY A 294 30.77 -0.17 -23.55
N VAL A 295 29.83 -0.13 -22.60
CA VAL A 295 28.42 -0.51 -22.79
C VAL A 295 27.62 0.73 -23.18
N ARG A 296 26.87 0.65 -24.28
CA ARG A 296 25.96 1.72 -24.72
C ARG A 296 24.52 1.42 -24.28
N ALA A 297 23.97 2.33 -23.51
CA ALA A 297 22.64 2.17 -22.94
C ALA A 297 22.03 3.51 -22.57
N ARG A 298 20.70 3.53 -22.52
CA ARG A 298 19.92 4.56 -21.85
C ARG A 298 19.61 4.14 -20.42
N VAL A 299 19.89 5.01 -19.46
CA VAL A 299 19.58 4.77 -18.03
C VAL A 299 18.40 5.64 -17.61
N VAL A 300 17.36 5.02 -17.05
CA VAL A 300 16.23 5.70 -16.42
C VAL A 300 16.34 5.52 -14.91
N HIS A 301 16.52 6.63 -14.19
CA HIS A 301 16.67 6.64 -12.74
C HIS A 301 15.31 6.83 -12.05
N ALA A 302 15.06 6.04 -11.02
CA ALA A 302 13.85 6.06 -10.21
C ALA A 302 14.18 5.75 -8.75
N GLY A 303 14.67 6.74 -8.00
CA GLY A 303 15.03 6.54 -6.60
C GLY A 303 16.19 5.55 -6.42
N ALA A 304 16.01 4.58 -5.53
CA ALA A 304 16.98 3.50 -5.30
C ALA A 304 17.08 2.47 -6.43
N VAL A 305 16.31 2.63 -7.53
CA VAL A 305 16.35 1.72 -8.68
C VAL A 305 16.69 2.49 -9.95
N ALA A 306 17.44 1.86 -10.85
CA ALA A 306 17.62 2.34 -12.22
C ALA A 306 17.36 1.22 -13.22
N HIS A 307 16.73 1.57 -14.34
CA HIS A 307 16.55 0.69 -15.48
C HIS A 307 17.55 1.05 -16.56
N VAL A 308 18.32 0.06 -16.98
CA VAL A 308 19.28 0.18 -18.08
C VAL A 308 18.64 -0.47 -19.30
N HIS A 309 18.41 0.33 -20.34
CA HIS A 309 17.92 -0.11 -21.64
C HIS A 309 19.10 -0.13 -22.61
N LEU A 310 19.53 -1.32 -23.03
CA LEU A 310 20.69 -1.49 -23.90
C LEU A 310 20.35 -1.08 -25.33
N ASP A 311 21.29 -0.45 -26.03
CA ASP A 311 21.11 -0.10 -27.46
C ASP A 311 21.05 -1.36 -28.33
N SER A 312 21.73 -2.43 -27.91
CA SER A 312 21.78 -3.73 -28.58
C SER A 312 21.49 -4.83 -27.55
N PRO A 313 20.21 -5.05 -27.20
CA PRO A 313 19.84 -5.97 -26.15
C PRO A 313 20.20 -7.42 -26.52
N GLY A 314 20.78 -8.14 -25.56
CA GLY A 314 21.19 -9.54 -25.70
C GLY A 314 21.88 -10.02 -24.43
N SER A 315 21.90 -11.33 -24.20
CA SER A 315 22.42 -11.91 -22.94
C SER A 315 23.89 -11.56 -22.69
N GLU A 316 24.71 -11.46 -23.72
CA GLU A 316 26.13 -11.11 -23.59
C GLU A 316 26.33 -9.65 -23.16
N GLU A 317 25.66 -8.69 -23.82
CA GLU A 317 25.76 -7.28 -23.47
C GLU A 317 25.13 -6.99 -22.11
N ALA A 318 24.04 -7.67 -21.75
CA ALA A 318 23.45 -7.62 -20.41
C ALA A 318 24.42 -8.16 -19.34
N ALA A 319 25.08 -9.29 -19.58
CA ALA A 319 26.09 -9.83 -18.66
C ALA A 319 27.27 -8.89 -18.48
N ARG A 320 27.74 -8.24 -19.56
CA ARG A 320 28.79 -7.22 -19.51
C ARG A 320 28.37 -6.01 -18.69
N ALA A 321 27.14 -5.51 -18.88
CA ALA A 321 26.58 -4.42 -18.10
C ALA A 321 26.46 -4.77 -16.61
N VAL A 322 25.97 -5.97 -16.28
CA VAL A 322 25.90 -6.48 -14.90
C VAL A 322 27.29 -6.55 -14.28
N ALA A 323 28.28 -7.13 -14.98
CA ALA A 323 29.66 -7.23 -14.49
C ALA A 323 30.30 -5.86 -14.22
N ALA A 324 30.04 -4.87 -15.08
CA ALA A 324 30.53 -3.51 -14.90
C ALA A 324 29.97 -2.82 -13.64
N LEU A 325 28.74 -3.16 -13.26
CA LEU A 325 28.03 -2.57 -12.12
C LEU A 325 28.23 -3.35 -10.82
N ALA A 326 28.46 -4.67 -10.89
CA ALA A 326 28.66 -5.54 -9.74
C ALA A 326 29.90 -5.19 -8.89
N GLY A 327 30.86 -4.48 -9.47
CA GLY A 327 32.05 -3.99 -8.76
C GLY A 327 31.81 -2.72 -7.92
N ILE A 328 30.62 -2.12 -7.99
CA ILE A 328 30.30 -0.89 -7.26
C ILE A 328 29.77 -1.24 -5.87
N ASP A 329 30.45 -0.75 -4.82
CA ASP A 329 30.04 -1.01 -3.44
C ASP A 329 28.63 -0.49 -3.13
N GLY A 330 27.81 -1.36 -2.54
CA GLY A 330 26.42 -1.06 -2.23
C GLY A 330 25.49 -1.01 -3.45
N VAL A 331 25.86 -1.64 -4.57
CA VAL A 331 24.98 -1.81 -5.73
C VAL A 331 24.77 -3.29 -6.02
N ALA A 332 23.53 -3.67 -6.30
CA ALA A 332 23.21 -4.94 -6.93
C ALA A 332 22.71 -4.67 -8.36
N ALA A 333 23.24 -5.40 -9.34
CA ALA A 333 22.79 -5.34 -10.72
C ALA A 333 22.30 -6.73 -11.15
N TYR A 334 21.17 -6.76 -11.85
CA TYR A 334 20.54 -8.00 -12.32
C TYR A 334 20.22 -7.83 -13.79
N ALA A 335 20.56 -8.83 -14.61
CA ALA A 335 19.88 -8.96 -15.88
C ALA A 335 18.39 -9.20 -15.60
N ARG A 336 17.53 -8.73 -16.49
CA ARG A 336 16.08 -8.80 -16.31
C ARG A 336 15.59 -10.21 -15.97
N ASP A 337 16.09 -11.22 -16.67
CA ASP A 337 15.67 -12.62 -16.50
C ASP A 337 16.22 -13.26 -15.21
N ASP A 338 17.23 -12.62 -14.59
CA ASP A 338 17.84 -13.05 -13.33
C ASP A 338 17.32 -12.27 -12.12
N LEU A 339 16.30 -11.42 -12.31
CA LEU A 339 15.67 -10.68 -11.21
C LEU A 339 15.15 -11.65 -10.14
N PRO A 340 15.50 -11.46 -8.85
CA PRO A 340 15.03 -12.33 -7.80
C PRO A 340 13.48 -12.38 -7.76
N PRO A 341 12.84 -13.56 -7.85
CA PRO A 341 11.38 -13.67 -7.91
C PRO A 341 10.67 -13.01 -6.71
N ARG A 342 11.33 -12.95 -5.55
CA ARG A 342 10.83 -12.28 -4.34
C ARG A 342 10.57 -10.78 -4.52
N LEU A 343 11.19 -10.12 -5.51
CA LEU A 343 10.97 -8.69 -5.79
C LEU A 343 9.65 -8.44 -6.51
N ARG A 344 9.05 -9.46 -7.14
CA ARG A 344 7.77 -9.33 -7.88
C ARG A 344 7.76 -8.14 -8.84
N TYR A 345 8.83 -8.03 -9.62
CA TYR A 345 9.17 -6.80 -10.36
C TYR A 345 9.27 -6.95 -11.88
N ALA A 346 9.42 -8.18 -12.40
CA ALA A 346 9.78 -8.46 -13.79
C ALA A 346 8.62 -8.26 -14.79
N HIS A 347 8.15 -7.02 -14.96
CA HIS A 347 7.11 -6.67 -15.95
C HIS A 347 7.60 -6.89 -17.40
N PRO A 348 6.77 -7.44 -18.32
CA PRO A 348 7.16 -7.83 -19.68
C PRO A 348 7.78 -6.72 -20.55
N SER A 349 7.38 -5.46 -20.37
CA SER A 349 7.80 -4.37 -21.26
C SER A 349 8.36 -3.13 -20.55
N ARG A 350 8.20 -3.03 -19.23
CA ARG A 350 8.42 -1.79 -18.45
C ARG A 350 9.69 -1.82 -17.58
N VAL A 351 10.33 -2.97 -17.50
CA VAL A 351 11.63 -3.13 -16.84
C VAL A 351 12.74 -3.10 -17.89
N GLY A 352 13.86 -2.45 -17.56
CA GLY A 352 15.07 -2.43 -18.37
C GLY A 352 15.66 -3.82 -18.62
N ASP A 353 16.65 -3.89 -19.51
CA ASP A 353 17.39 -5.14 -19.79
C ASP A 353 18.30 -5.50 -18.60
N VAL A 354 18.79 -4.49 -17.88
CA VAL A 354 19.45 -4.62 -16.58
C VAL A 354 18.76 -3.71 -15.57
N VAL A 355 18.52 -4.23 -14.37
CA VAL A 355 18.00 -3.48 -13.22
C VAL A 355 19.11 -3.29 -12.21
N VAL A 356 19.30 -2.04 -11.80
CA VAL A 356 20.27 -1.64 -10.78
C VAL A 356 19.50 -1.27 -9.53
N VAL A 357 19.90 -1.86 -8.40
CA VAL A 357 19.31 -1.62 -7.09
C VAL A 357 20.40 -1.09 -6.17
N ALA A 358 20.21 0.13 -5.68
CA ALA A 358 21.05 0.71 -4.64
C ALA A 358 20.73 0.05 -3.30
N GLY A 359 21.80 -0.31 -2.58
CA GLY A 359 21.72 -0.70 -1.18
C GLY A 359 21.38 0.50 -0.28
N PRO A 360 21.20 0.25 1.03
CA PRO A 360 20.92 1.32 1.99
C PRO A 360 21.95 2.46 1.88
N THR A 361 21.51 3.71 1.97
CA THR A 361 22.34 4.94 1.90
C THR A 361 23.08 5.16 0.57
N ARG A 362 22.79 4.39 -0.48
CA ARG A 362 23.30 4.63 -1.83
C ARG A 362 22.23 5.32 -2.68
N VAL A 363 22.66 6.22 -3.56
CA VAL A 363 21.79 7.05 -4.41
C VAL A 363 22.20 6.86 -5.86
N LEU A 364 21.28 6.51 -6.75
CA LEU A 364 21.59 6.40 -8.19
C LEU A 364 21.35 7.76 -8.86
N THR A 365 22.30 8.23 -9.68
CA THR A 365 22.22 9.52 -10.38
C THR A 365 22.72 9.45 -11.82
N SER A 366 22.35 10.44 -12.64
CA SER A 366 22.73 10.55 -14.05
C SER A 366 23.97 11.40 -14.33
N ALA A 367 24.53 12.16 -13.36
CA ALA A 367 25.75 12.96 -13.56
C ALA A 367 26.47 13.46 -12.28
N ARG A 368 27.77 13.74 -12.41
CA ARG A 368 28.61 14.52 -11.47
C ARG A 368 28.14 15.99 -11.39
N GLY A 369 27.15 16.30 -10.57
CA GLY A 369 26.76 17.68 -10.31
C GLY A 369 25.35 17.81 -9.79
N GLY A 370 25.22 17.92 -8.48
CA GLY A 370 23.96 18.08 -7.77
C GLY A 370 23.60 16.81 -6.99
N LEU A 371 23.69 16.90 -5.66
CA LEU A 371 22.94 16.01 -4.79
C LEU A 371 21.48 16.06 -5.25
N ALA A 372 20.99 14.99 -5.86
CA ALA A 372 19.56 14.75 -5.85
C ALA A 372 19.17 14.76 -4.38
N ARG A 373 18.40 15.79 -4.00
CA ARG A 373 17.71 15.87 -2.71
C ARG A 373 17.07 14.51 -2.46
N VAL A 374 17.21 14.04 -1.21
CA VAL A 374 17.10 12.66 -0.71
C VAL A 374 16.14 11.81 -1.54
N LEU A 375 16.45 10.55 -1.87
CA LEU A 375 15.54 9.69 -2.65
C LEU A 375 14.63 8.89 -1.71
N GLY A 376 13.38 8.69 -2.12
CA GLY A 376 12.40 7.86 -1.42
C GLY A 376 12.92 6.43 -1.46
N GLY A 377 13.13 5.85 -0.28
CA GLY A 377 13.87 4.62 -0.08
C GLY A 377 13.11 3.60 0.76
#